data_AF-A0A533RCG0-F1
#
_entry.id   AF-A0A533RCG0-F1
#
_cell.length_a   1.000
_cell.length_b   1.000
_cell.length_c   1.000
_cell.angle_alpha   90.00
_cell.angle_beta   90.00
_cell.angle_gamma   90.00
#
_symmetry.space_group_name_H-M   'P 1'
#
loop_
_entity.id
_entity.type
_entity.pdbx_description
1 polymer ?
#
loop_
_entity_poly.entity_id
_entity_poly.type
_entity_poly.pdbx_seq_one_letter_code
_entity_poly.pdbx_strand_id
1 'polypeptide(L)'
;MKRDRGTQGDLRDAIDTLVRRLDRSGRLREARAADVWAEAAGPRVAAHTRARGIREGVLLVDVDSNAWAAELAAMAPQFTE
;
A
#
# COMPACT_ATOMS: atom_id res chain seq x y z
N MET A 1 -21.47 2.96 -35.71
CA MET A 1 -20.13 2.33 -35.68
C MET A 1 -19.12 3.32 -35.08
N LYS A 2 -18.87 3.26 -33.77
CA LYS A 2 -17.80 4.04 -33.09
C LYS A 2 -17.10 3.18 -32.03
N ARG A 3 -16.13 2.42 -32.56
CA ARG A 3 -14.81 2.07 -32.00
C ARG A 3 -14.74 1.81 -30.49
N ASP A 4 -14.89 0.52 -30.20
CA ASP A 4 -14.33 -0.29 -29.12
C ASP A 4 -12.99 0.26 -28.58
N ARG A 5 -13.04 0.86 -27.39
CA ARG A 5 -11.86 1.28 -26.61
C ARG A 5 -12.18 1.28 -25.10
N GLY A 6 -13.08 0.40 -24.64
CA GLY A 6 -13.66 0.44 -23.28
C GLY A 6 -13.35 -0.78 -22.39
N THR A 7 -12.92 -1.91 -22.95
CA THR A 7 -13.02 -3.21 -22.27
C THR A 7 -12.05 -3.41 -21.10
N GLN A 8 -11.00 -2.58 -20.99
CA GLN A 8 -10.00 -2.71 -19.93
C GLN A 8 -10.26 -1.80 -18.71
N GLY A 9 -10.92 -0.66 -18.90
CA GLY A 9 -11.31 0.26 -17.82
C GLY A 9 -12.56 -0.24 -17.08
N ASP A 10 -13.60 -0.60 -17.84
CA ASP A 10 -14.88 -1.04 -17.28
C ASP A 10 -14.75 -2.30 -16.40
N LEU A 11 -13.92 -3.25 -16.81
CA LEU A 11 -13.70 -4.47 -16.03
C LEU A 11 -12.92 -4.17 -14.74
N ARG A 12 -11.92 -3.31 -14.81
CA ARG A 12 -11.11 -2.94 -13.64
C ARG A 12 -11.96 -2.19 -12.62
N ASP A 13 -12.78 -1.26 -13.09
CA ASP A 13 -13.69 -0.47 -12.27
C ASP A 13 -14.80 -1.34 -11.66
N ALA A 14 -15.33 -2.31 -12.43
CA ALA A 14 -16.29 -3.27 -11.93
C ALA A 14 -15.69 -4.20 -10.87
N ILE A 15 -14.47 -4.70 -11.08
CA ILE A 15 -13.74 -5.52 -10.11
C ILE A 15 -13.45 -4.71 -8.85
N ASP A 16 -12.93 -3.47 -8.97
CA ASP A 16 -12.65 -2.63 -7.81
C ASP A 16 -13.92 -2.29 -7.04
N THR A 17 -15.04 -2.05 -7.73
CA THR A 17 -16.35 -1.83 -7.09
C THR A 17 -16.83 -3.07 -6.33
N LEU A 18 -16.70 -4.26 -6.92
CA LEU A 18 -17.03 -5.52 -6.26
C LEU A 18 -16.12 -5.79 -5.06
N VAL A 19 -14.81 -5.59 -5.21
CA VAL A 19 -13.82 -5.70 -4.14
C VAL A 19 -14.17 -4.77 -2.98
N ARG A 20 -14.50 -3.50 -3.25
CA ARG A 20 -14.91 -2.54 -2.22
C ARG A 20 -16.17 -2.97 -1.47
N ARG A 21 -17.12 -3.63 -2.14
CA ARG A 21 -18.38 -4.12 -1.53
C ARG A 21 -18.18 -5.38 -0.70
N LEU A 22 -17.24 -6.25 -1.10
CA LEU A 22 -16.90 -7.49 -0.40
C LEU A 22 -15.95 -7.24 0.77
N ASP A 23 -15.05 -6.27 0.64
CA ASP A 23 -14.13 -5.83 1.67
C ASP A 23 -14.80 -4.89 2.68
N ARG A 24 -15.88 -5.36 3.31
CA ARG A 24 -16.64 -4.60 4.33
C ARG A 24 -15.83 -4.29 5.58
N SER A 25 -14.81 -5.09 5.86
CA SER A 25 -13.91 -4.89 7.02
C SER A 25 -12.62 -4.14 6.68
N GLY A 26 -12.40 -3.70 5.44
CA GLY A 26 -11.15 -3.02 5.02
C GLY A 26 -9.92 -3.92 4.89
N ARG A 27 -9.96 -5.15 5.41
CA ARG A 27 -8.87 -6.15 5.39
C ARG A 27 -8.23 -6.39 4.03
N LEU A 28 -8.99 -6.34 2.94
CA LEU A 28 -8.44 -6.55 1.59
C LEU A 28 -7.64 -5.32 1.11
N ARG A 29 -8.13 -4.11 1.41
CA ARG A 29 -7.38 -2.87 1.20
C ARG A 29 -6.13 -2.81 2.07
N GLU A 30 -6.24 -3.28 3.31
CA GLU A 30 -5.11 -3.34 4.23
C GLU A 30 -4.01 -4.28 3.72
N ALA A 31 -4.39 -5.44 3.17
CA ALA A 31 -3.47 -6.36 2.52
C ALA A 31 -2.80 -5.72 1.30
N ARG A 32 -3.57 -5.04 0.43
CA ARG A 32 -2.99 -4.33 -0.73
C ARG A 32 -2.00 -3.25 -0.32
N ALA A 33 -2.26 -2.52 0.75
CA ALA A 33 -1.34 -1.48 1.23
C ALA A 33 0.03 -2.07 1.66
N ALA A 34 0.02 -3.27 2.26
CA ALA A 34 1.25 -4.00 2.54
C ALA A 34 1.96 -4.45 1.24
N ASP A 35 1.20 -4.86 0.22
CA ASP A 35 1.76 -5.30 -1.07
C ASP A 35 2.44 -4.16 -1.84
N VAL A 36 1.92 -2.93 -1.76
CA VAL A 36 2.46 -1.77 -2.51
C VAL A 36 3.52 -0.98 -1.73
N TRP A 37 3.86 -1.38 -0.50
CA TRP A 37 4.81 -0.66 0.35
C TRP A 37 6.15 -0.40 -0.34
N ALA A 38 6.71 -1.40 -1.02
CA ALA A 38 8.03 -1.29 -1.65
C ALA A 38 8.08 -0.20 -2.74
N GLU A 39 6.97 -0.01 -3.47
CA GLU A 39 6.84 1.05 -4.47
C GLU A 39 6.70 2.42 -3.80
N ALA A 40 5.85 2.53 -2.78
CA ALA A 40 5.59 3.78 -2.07
C ALA A 40 6.79 4.30 -1.26
N ALA A 41 7.50 3.42 -0.57
CA ALA A 41 8.65 3.75 0.28
C ALA A 41 9.92 4.06 -0.52
N GLY A 42 9.97 3.60 -1.77
CA GLY A 42 11.13 3.71 -2.64
C GLY A 42 12.26 2.74 -2.26
N PRO A 43 13.24 2.58 -3.16
CA PRO A 43 14.20 1.48 -3.12
C PRO A 43 15.11 1.47 -1.88
N ARG A 44 15.50 2.64 -1.38
CA ARG A 44 16.38 2.76 -0.19
C ARG A 44 15.67 2.25 1.06
N VAL A 45 14.43 2.67 1.30
CA VAL A 45 13.67 2.26 2.48
C VAL A 45 13.18 0.81 2.32
N ALA A 46 12.72 0.43 1.13
CA ALA A 46 12.27 -0.93 0.85
C ALA A 46 13.38 -1.99 0.98
N ALA A 47 14.64 -1.62 0.78
CA ALA A 47 15.77 -2.54 0.97
C ALA A 47 15.94 -2.98 2.44
N HIS A 48 15.51 -2.14 3.38
CA HIS A 48 15.72 -2.34 4.82
C HIS A 48 14.41 -2.54 5.61
N THR A 49 13.27 -2.54 4.92
CA THR A 49 11.95 -2.65 5.54
C THR A 49 11.08 -3.70 4.85
N ARG A 50 10.23 -4.37 5.64
CA ARG A 50 9.24 -5.32 5.13
C ARG A 50 7.87 -5.01 5.74
N ALA A 51 6.86 -4.82 4.89
CA ALA A 51 5.49 -4.64 5.36
C ALA A 51 4.98 -5.92 6.03
N ARG A 52 4.52 -5.80 7.28
CA ARG A 52 3.92 -6.90 8.05
C ARG A 52 2.40 -6.90 7.94
N GLY A 53 1.80 -5.74 7.73
CA GLY A 53 0.36 -5.55 7.58
C GLY A 53 -0.13 -4.30 8.30
N ILE A 54 -1.43 -4.05 8.23
CA ILE A 54 -2.04 -2.88 8.90
C ILE A 54 -2.71 -3.28 10.21
N ARG A 55 -2.60 -2.40 11.20
CA ARG A 55 -3.36 -2.45 12.45
C ARG A 55 -3.94 -1.07 12.70
N GLU A 56 -5.26 -1.01 12.85
CA GLU A 56 -5.99 0.23 13.18
C GLU A 56 -5.66 1.39 12.20
N GLY A 57 -5.49 1.09 10.91
CA GLY A 57 -5.15 2.07 9.88
C GLY A 57 -3.66 2.44 9.80
N VAL A 58 -2.79 1.87 10.63
CA VAL A 58 -1.34 2.08 10.60
C VAL A 58 -0.63 0.88 9.96
N LEU A 59 0.20 1.14 8.95
CA LEU A 59 1.06 0.11 8.35
C LEU A 59 2.23 -0.20 9.28
N LEU A 60 2.32 -1.45 9.72
CA LEU A 60 3.43 -1.97 10.47
C LEU A 60 4.49 -2.51 9.51
N VAL A 61 5.73 -2.07 9.72
CA VAL A 61 6.91 -2.48 8.96
C VAL A 61 7.97 -3.01 9.90
N ASP A 62 8.53 -4.16 9.56
CA ASP A 62 9.72 -4.70 10.20
C ASP A 62 10.96 -4.04 9.57
N VAL A 63 11.94 -3.73 10.41
CA VAL A 63 13.20 -3.10 10.02
C VAL A 63 14.35 -4.04 10.36
N ASP A 64 15.37 -4.11 9.51
CA ASP A 64 16.48 -5.04 9.71
C ASP A 64 17.43 -4.68 10.86
N SER A 65 17.40 -3.43 11.35
CA SER A 65 18.33 -2.93 12.36
C SER A 65 17.79 -1.74 13.15
N ASN A 66 18.29 -1.58 14.39
CA ASN A 66 17.98 -0.42 15.24
C ASN A 66 18.45 0.90 14.63
N ALA A 67 19.57 0.89 13.89
CA ALA A 67 20.08 2.07 13.21
C ALA A 67 19.08 2.59 12.17
N TRP A 68 18.51 1.69 11.36
CA TRP A 68 17.48 2.06 10.40
C TRP A 68 16.18 2.50 11.04
N ALA A 69 15.79 1.92 12.17
CA ALA A 69 14.61 2.39 12.91
C ALA A 69 14.78 3.85 13.36
N ALA A 70 15.97 4.22 13.86
CA ALA A 70 16.29 5.60 14.23
C ALA A 70 16.31 6.53 13.00
N GLU A 71 16.87 6.08 11.88
CA GLU A 71 16.90 6.82 10.63
C GLU A 71 15.50 7.10 10.09
N LEU A 72 14.62 6.09 10.07
CA LEU A 72 13.22 6.26 9.66
C LEU A 72 12.45 7.19 10.61
N ALA A 73 12.71 7.13 11.92
CA ALA A 73 12.11 8.04 12.87
C ALA A 73 12.54 9.50 12.63
N ALA A 74 13.81 9.73 12.28
CA ALA A 74 14.31 11.05 11.90
C ALA A 74 13.72 11.54 10.57
N MET A 75 13.39 10.62 9.66
CA MET A 75 12.73 10.90 8.38
C MET A 75 11.22 11.14 8.51
N ALA A 76 10.54 10.56 9.50
CA ALA A 76 9.08 10.62 9.64
C ALA A 76 8.44 12.04 9.58
N PRO A 77 9.04 13.10 10.15
CA PRO A 77 8.44 14.44 10.13
C PRO A 77 8.12 14.95 8.72
N GLN A 78 8.91 14.57 7.70
CA GLN A 78 8.72 15.03 6.33
C GLN A 78 7.54 14.39 5.59
N PHE A 79 6.87 13.41 6.21
CA PHE A 79 5.74 12.68 5.62
C PHE A 79 4.41 12.94 6.33
N THR A 80 4.38 13.78 7.37
CA THR A 80 3.18 14.02 8.20
C THR A 80 2.50 15.37 7.94
N GLU A 81 2.83 16.04 6.83
CA GLU A 81 2.22 17.32 6.38
C GLU A 81 1.09 17.13 5.36
#